data_AF-G0TSW2-F1
#
_entry.id   AF-G0TSW2-F1
#
_cell.length_a   1.000
_cell.length_b   1.000
_cell.length_c   1.000
_cell.angle_alpha   90.00
_cell.angle_beta   90.00
_cell.angle_gamma   90.00
#
_symmetry.space_group_name_H-M   'P 1'
#
loop_
_entity.id
_entity.type
_entity.pdbx_description
1 polymer ?
#
loop_
_entity_poly.entity_id
_entity_poly.type
_entity_poly.pdbx_seq_one_letter_code
_entity_poly.pdbx_strand_id
1 'polypeptide(L)'
;MPQALYCFVARKSPDKGSPQLLASPGSLHSSFSILITPLPRRIPQTELLESKVLLSLWNRLLSSYQSSASTCERSPFVVSGHENLAKENGCEARAIVMEDQFWRCGFGKHATLEVMFSYFYCTLFHVDTVCWLVAFCIIDKLHLRHSVRSYLSSSAAFSDGSKGRLFPPFRFHVANSWSSLFVAYCIALKWHLDFSVTLQYLVELLPKNAEEQLHICKASAEVELQILWALDFRVAVKREEVQELMDAFLKPEERDALVRCITG
;
A
#
# COMPACT_ATOMS: atom_id res chain seq x y z
N MET A 1 11.75 18.27 5.09
CA MET A 1 12.13 16.89 4.74
C MET A 1 12.03 16.05 6.01
N PRO A 2 11.01 15.20 6.20
CA PRO A 2 10.84 14.52 7.48
C PRO A 2 11.68 13.24 7.53
N GLN A 3 12.60 13.19 8.50
CA GLN A 3 13.48 12.07 8.88
C GLN A 3 12.73 10.95 9.64
N ALA A 4 11.57 10.49 9.16
CA ALA A 4 10.64 9.71 10.00
C ALA A 4 10.95 8.20 10.17
N LEU A 5 11.95 7.63 9.49
CA LEU A 5 12.27 6.19 9.61
C LEU A 5 13.69 5.86 10.14
N TYR A 6 14.47 6.86 10.56
CA TYR A 6 15.88 6.66 10.96
C TYR A 6 16.11 5.72 12.15
N CYS A 7 15.07 5.30 12.87
CA CYS A 7 15.22 4.49 14.07
C CYS A 7 15.07 2.96 13.86
N PHE A 8 14.67 2.48 12.67
CA PHE A 8 14.54 1.04 12.45
C PHE A 8 15.76 0.37 11.79
N VAL A 9 16.65 1.13 11.13
CA VAL A 9 17.80 0.56 10.40
C VAL A 9 19.15 1.09 10.92
N ALA A 10 19.27 1.31 12.23
CA ALA A 10 20.55 1.62 12.86
C ALA A 10 21.44 0.37 12.88
N ARG A 11 22.23 0.21 11.81
CA ARG A 11 23.22 -0.86 11.61
C ARG A 11 24.20 -0.96 12.78
N LYS A 12 24.39 -2.19 13.27
CA LYS A 12 25.57 -2.61 14.03
C LYS A 12 26.76 -2.66 13.05
N SER A 13 27.67 -1.70 13.17
CA SER A 13 28.94 -1.68 12.43
C SER A 13 29.90 -2.76 12.96
N PRO A 14 30.66 -3.43 12.08
CA PRO A 14 31.98 -3.89 12.44
C PRO A 14 33.06 -3.12 11.67
N ASP A 15 34.16 -2.97 12.37
CA ASP A 15 35.30 -2.11 12.13
C ASP A 15 36.36 -2.79 11.22
N LYS A 16 37.20 -1.94 10.59
CA LYS A 16 38.53 -2.18 10.01
C LYS A 16 38.71 -2.77 8.60
N GLY A 17 39.39 -1.96 7.76
CA GLY A 17 40.37 -2.43 6.78
C GLY A 17 40.37 -1.71 5.42
N SER A 18 41.07 -0.58 5.30
CA SER A 18 41.57 -0.09 4.00
C SER A 18 42.92 -0.76 3.67
N PRO A 19 43.32 -0.93 2.38
CA PRO A 19 43.96 0.18 1.65
C PRO A 19 43.76 0.25 0.10
N GLN A 20 43.75 1.51 -0.38
CA GLN A 20 44.34 2.14 -1.59
C GLN A 20 44.25 1.61 -3.06
N LEU A 21 43.76 2.54 -3.92
CA LEU A 21 44.24 3.05 -5.24
C LEU A 21 44.38 2.14 -6.49
N LEU A 22 43.65 2.46 -7.57
CA LEU A 22 44.18 3.06 -8.82
C LEU A 22 43.06 3.39 -9.85
N ALA A 23 43.30 4.42 -10.66
CA ALA A 23 42.34 5.09 -11.54
C ALA A 23 42.20 4.47 -12.96
N SER A 24 41.01 4.57 -13.57
CA SER A 24 40.78 5.25 -14.87
C SER A 24 39.34 5.07 -15.40
N PRO A 25 38.86 5.96 -16.30
CA PRO A 25 37.46 6.25 -16.53
C PRO A 25 36.88 5.46 -17.71
N GLY A 26 35.67 4.93 -17.57
CA GLY A 26 34.98 4.32 -18.70
C GLY A 26 33.64 3.69 -18.32
N SER A 27 32.60 4.06 -19.09
CA SER A 27 31.30 3.38 -19.20
C SER A 27 30.35 3.48 -18.00
N LEU A 28 29.59 4.59 -17.96
CA LEU A 28 28.28 4.66 -17.30
C LEU A 28 27.26 3.87 -18.14
N HIS A 29 27.33 2.54 -18.06
CA HIS A 29 26.21 1.65 -18.30
C HIS A 29 26.40 0.47 -17.34
N SER A 30 26.23 0.76 -16.04
CA SER A 30 26.11 -0.28 -15.02
C SER A 30 24.73 -0.90 -15.17
N SER A 31 24.66 -1.92 -16.02
CA SER A 31 23.57 -2.89 -16.04
C SER A 31 23.42 -3.47 -14.64
N PHE A 32 22.42 -3.00 -13.89
CA PHE A 32 21.96 -3.68 -12.69
C PHE A 32 21.20 -4.94 -13.13
N SER A 33 21.95 -5.99 -13.45
CA SER A 33 21.39 -7.34 -13.55
C SER A 33 21.11 -7.84 -12.14
N ILE A 34 19.97 -7.42 -11.57
CA ILE A 34 19.48 -7.97 -10.31
C ILE A 34 18.78 -9.28 -10.66
N LEU A 35 19.33 -10.38 -10.15
CA LEU A 35 18.75 -11.72 -10.22
C LEU A 35 17.32 -11.69 -9.66
N ILE A 36 16.33 -11.70 -10.55
CA ILE A 36 14.96 -12.12 -10.20
C ILE A 36 15.11 -13.51 -9.61
N THR A 37 15.06 -13.61 -8.29
CA THR A 37 15.17 -14.89 -7.62
C THR A 37 13.84 -15.59 -7.87
N PRO A 38 13.81 -16.75 -8.57
CA PRO A 38 12.57 -17.47 -8.74
C PRO A 38 11.99 -17.76 -7.36
N LEU A 39 10.66 -17.60 -7.24
CA LEU A 39 9.91 -17.80 -6.01
C LEU A 39 10.44 -19.05 -5.27
N PRO A 40 10.90 -18.94 -4.00
CA PRO A 40 11.38 -20.11 -3.30
C PRO A 40 10.27 -21.15 -3.25
N ARG A 41 10.58 -22.39 -3.68
CA ARG A 41 9.60 -23.51 -3.74
C ARG A 41 8.98 -23.85 -2.38
N ARG A 42 9.50 -23.29 -1.29
CA ARG A 42 8.93 -23.32 0.06
C ARG A 42 9.16 -21.97 0.71
N ILE A 43 8.06 -21.32 1.12
CA ILE A 43 8.08 -20.15 1.99
C ILE A 43 8.36 -20.67 3.41
N PRO A 44 9.45 -20.23 4.09
CA PRO A 44 9.69 -20.53 5.49
C PRO A 44 8.47 -20.26 6.38
N GLN A 45 8.25 -21.10 7.41
CA GLN A 45 7.05 -21.05 8.25
C GLN A 45 6.89 -19.74 9.03
N THR A 46 8.01 -19.09 9.37
CA THR A 46 8.00 -17.76 10.00
C THR A 46 7.38 -16.74 9.07
N GLU A 47 7.81 -16.67 7.81
CA GLU A 47 7.34 -15.73 6.77
C GLU A 47 5.83 -15.87 6.44
N LEU A 48 5.32 -17.07 6.68
CA LEU A 48 3.90 -17.40 6.56
C LEU A 48 3.07 -16.88 7.74
N LEU A 49 3.72 -16.50 8.85
CA LEU A 49 3.07 -15.92 10.02
C LEU A 49 2.88 -14.42 9.83
N GLU A 50 3.87 -13.66 9.34
CA GLU A 50 3.72 -12.22 9.15
C GLU A 50 2.65 -11.90 8.10
N SER A 51 2.63 -12.60 6.96
CA SER A 51 1.60 -12.40 5.94
C SER A 51 0.19 -12.69 6.47
N LYS A 52 0.02 -13.71 7.32
CA LYS A 52 -1.23 -13.99 8.01
C LYS A 52 -1.61 -12.90 8.98
N VAL A 53 -0.66 -12.35 9.73
CA VAL A 53 -0.91 -11.25 10.64
C VAL A 53 -1.30 -9.99 9.87
N LEU A 54 -0.62 -9.67 8.76
CA LEU A 54 -0.98 -8.56 7.87
C LEU A 54 -2.38 -8.74 7.27
N LEU A 55 -2.74 -9.96 6.86
CA LEU A 55 -4.10 -10.27 6.41
C LEU A 55 -5.13 -10.11 7.53
N SER A 56 -4.83 -10.60 8.74
CA SER A 56 -5.67 -10.45 9.92
C SER A 56 -5.95 -8.97 10.22
N LEU A 57 -4.89 -8.15 10.20
CA LEU A 57 -4.96 -6.70 10.36
C LEU A 57 -5.86 -6.07 9.30
N TRP A 58 -5.60 -6.35 8.02
CA TRP A 58 -6.40 -5.84 6.91
C TRP A 58 -7.88 -6.20 7.05
N ASN A 59 -8.20 -7.46 7.36
CA ASN A 59 -9.58 -7.90 7.49
C ASN A 59 -10.29 -7.21 8.66
N ARG A 60 -9.60 -6.98 9.78
CA ARG A 60 -10.17 -6.26 10.94
C ARG A 60 -10.39 -4.78 10.63
N LEU A 61 -9.45 -4.13 9.93
CA LEU A 61 -9.61 -2.76 9.44
C LEU A 61 -10.82 -2.64 8.51
N LEU A 62 -10.87 -3.48 7.47
CA LEU A 62 -11.96 -3.48 6.50
C LEU A 62 -13.32 -3.70 7.17
N SER A 63 -13.40 -4.63 8.13
CA SER A 63 -14.62 -4.89 8.91
C SER A 63 -15.04 -3.67 9.74
N SER A 64 -14.08 -2.95 10.31
CA SER A 64 -14.34 -1.72 11.07
C SER A 64 -14.88 -0.60 10.18
N TYR A 65 -14.29 -0.42 8.99
CA TYR A 65 -14.76 0.58 8.02
C TYR A 65 -16.18 0.27 7.51
N GLN A 66 -16.47 -1.01 7.24
CA GLN A 66 -17.81 -1.47 6.85
C GLN A 66 -18.85 -1.26 7.96
N SER A 67 -18.46 -1.49 9.22
CA SER A 67 -19.33 -1.27 10.38
C SER A 67 -19.65 0.22 10.57
N SER A 68 -18.66 1.09 10.35
CA SER A 68 -18.82 2.55 10.46
C SER A 68 -19.83 3.12 9.45
N ALA A 69 -19.86 2.57 8.23
CA ALA A 69 -20.81 2.97 7.18
C ALA A 69 -22.29 2.80 7.56
N SER A 70 -22.61 1.85 8.46
CA SER A 70 -23.98 1.50 8.82
C SER A 70 -24.73 2.56 9.66
N THR A 71 -24.02 3.55 10.20
CA THR A 71 -24.58 4.42 11.25
C THR A 71 -24.95 5.84 10.82
N CYS A 72 -24.43 6.38 9.71
CA CYS A 72 -24.71 7.78 9.36
C CYS A 72 -24.40 8.23 7.91
N GLU A 73 -23.89 7.35 7.03
CA GLU A 73 -23.32 7.81 5.76
C GLU A 73 -24.29 7.63 4.58
N ARG A 74 -24.67 8.72 3.91
CA ARG A 74 -25.38 8.66 2.62
C ARG A 74 -24.51 8.08 1.50
N SER A 75 -23.19 8.16 1.66
CA SER A 75 -22.19 7.59 0.76
C SER A 75 -21.13 6.88 1.59
N PRO A 76 -21.07 5.54 1.59
CA PRO A 76 -20.13 4.80 2.43
C PRO A 76 -18.70 4.88 1.90
N PHE A 77 -17.71 4.87 2.80
CA PHE A 77 -16.30 4.76 2.40
C PHE A 77 -16.01 3.43 1.68
N VAL A 78 -16.54 2.31 2.22
CA VAL A 78 -16.37 0.97 1.62
C VAL A 78 -17.57 0.63 0.74
N VAL A 79 -17.32 0.28 -0.51
CA VAL A 79 -18.36 -0.07 -1.49
C VAL A 79 -18.27 -1.56 -1.81
N SER A 80 -19.35 -2.28 -1.48
CA SER A 80 -19.55 -3.68 -1.82
C SER A 80 -20.32 -3.79 -3.14
N GLY A 81 -19.67 -4.29 -4.20
CA GLY A 81 -20.31 -4.60 -5.49
C GLY A 81 -19.80 -3.78 -6.68
N HIS A 82 -19.96 -4.35 -7.89
CA HIS A 82 -19.63 -3.70 -9.17
C HIS A 82 -20.69 -2.67 -9.62
N GLU A 83 -21.91 -2.75 -9.06
CA GLU A 83 -23.09 -2.10 -9.64
C GLU A 83 -23.17 -0.59 -9.42
N ASN A 84 -22.45 -0.04 -8.44
CA ASN A 84 -22.45 1.41 -8.15
C ASN A 84 -21.42 2.20 -8.97
N LEU A 85 -20.54 1.55 -9.72
CA LEU A 85 -19.46 2.20 -10.48
C LEU A 85 -19.97 2.91 -11.75
N ALA A 86 -21.09 2.45 -12.33
CA ALA A 86 -21.61 3.01 -13.57
C ALA A 86 -22.56 4.22 -13.37
N LYS A 87 -23.09 4.43 -12.15
CA LYS A 87 -24.16 5.41 -11.90
C LYS A 87 -23.70 6.74 -11.32
N GLU A 88 -22.48 6.84 -10.77
CA GLU A 88 -21.99 8.11 -10.18
C GLU A 88 -21.16 8.98 -11.15
N ASN A 89 -20.83 8.50 -12.35
CA ASN A 89 -19.88 9.17 -13.23
C ASN A 89 -20.56 10.08 -14.26
N GLY A 90 -21.08 11.21 -13.78
CA GLY A 90 -21.38 12.40 -14.61
C GLY A 90 -20.19 13.33 -14.80
N CYS A 91 -19.02 13.03 -14.22
CA CYS A 91 -17.80 13.83 -14.36
C CYS A 91 -16.58 12.92 -14.47
N GLU A 92 -15.63 13.33 -15.31
CA GLU A 92 -14.55 12.56 -15.92
C GLU A 92 -13.47 12.07 -14.93
N ALA A 93 -13.76 11.01 -14.19
CA ALA A 93 -12.74 10.13 -13.63
C ALA A 93 -13.11 8.68 -13.94
N ARG A 94 -12.82 8.22 -15.16
CA ARG A 94 -12.71 6.79 -15.43
C ARG A 94 -11.49 6.30 -14.65
N ALA A 95 -11.66 5.94 -13.39
CA ALA A 95 -10.71 5.00 -12.80
C ALA A 95 -10.74 3.78 -13.72
N ILE A 96 -9.62 3.42 -14.35
CA ILE A 96 -9.51 2.13 -15.01
C ILE A 96 -9.68 1.10 -13.89
N VAL A 97 -10.91 0.63 -13.71
CA VAL A 97 -11.26 -0.41 -12.75
C VAL A 97 -10.67 -1.69 -13.28
N MET A 98 -9.46 -1.99 -12.81
CA MET A 98 -8.83 -3.25 -13.12
C MET A 98 -9.32 -4.27 -12.10
N GLU A 99 -10.19 -5.16 -12.55
CA GLU A 99 -10.81 -6.19 -11.70
C GLU A 99 -9.74 -6.96 -10.93
N ASP A 100 -9.98 -7.23 -9.64
CA ASP A 100 -9.09 -8.05 -8.83
C ASP A 100 -8.79 -9.41 -9.48
N GLN A 101 -9.68 -9.94 -10.32
CA GLN A 101 -9.43 -11.16 -11.10
C GLN A 101 -8.20 -11.04 -12.02
N PHE A 102 -8.01 -9.88 -12.64
CA PHE A 102 -6.85 -9.61 -13.48
C PHE A 102 -5.57 -9.50 -12.66
N TRP A 103 -5.62 -8.90 -11.47
CA TRP A 103 -4.49 -8.88 -10.54
C TRP A 103 -4.11 -10.29 -10.06
N ARG A 104 -5.11 -11.06 -9.65
CA ARG A 104 -4.96 -12.38 -9.03
C ARG A 104 -4.38 -13.44 -9.95
N CYS A 105 -4.67 -13.39 -11.26
CA CYS A 105 -4.33 -14.51 -12.13
C CYS A 105 -2.81 -14.77 -12.28
N GLY A 106 -1.96 -13.78 -12.02
CA GLY A 106 -0.50 -13.97 -11.99
C GLY A 106 0.00 -14.76 -10.78
N PHE A 107 -0.77 -14.78 -9.69
CA PHE A 107 -0.39 -15.42 -8.41
C PHE A 107 -0.95 -16.84 -8.27
N GLY A 108 -1.68 -17.32 -9.26
CA GLY A 108 -2.30 -18.66 -9.28
C GLY A 108 -3.81 -18.65 -9.07
N LYS A 109 -4.43 -19.79 -9.37
CA LYS A 109 -5.88 -19.97 -9.22
C LYS A 109 -6.25 -19.88 -7.73
N HIS A 110 -7.20 -19.01 -7.40
CA HIS A 110 -7.67 -18.73 -6.03
C HIS A 110 -6.70 -17.98 -5.11
N ALA A 111 -5.69 -17.29 -5.65
CA ALA A 111 -4.79 -16.45 -4.85
C ALA A 111 -5.56 -15.49 -3.93
N THR A 112 -5.12 -15.38 -2.68
CA THR A 112 -5.65 -14.45 -1.66
C THR A 112 -4.70 -13.28 -1.47
N LEU A 113 -5.12 -12.21 -0.79
CA LEU A 113 -4.24 -11.08 -0.47
C LEU A 113 -3.01 -11.50 0.35
N GLU A 114 -3.13 -12.58 1.15
CA GLU A 114 -2.00 -13.20 1.86
C GLU A 114 -0.87 -13.58 0.91
N VAL A 115 -1.21 -14.12 -0.27
CA VAL A 115 -0.23 -14.51 -1.28
C VAL A 115 0.52 -13.29 -1.80
N MET A 116 -0.15 -12.14 -1.95
CA MET A 116 0.51 -10.89 -2.34
C MET A 116 1.47 -10.41 -1.24
N PHE A 117 1.04 -10.44 0.03
CA PHE A 117 1.89 -10.06 1.15
C PHE A 117 3.13 -10.95 1.22
N SER A 118 2.96 -12.28 1.20
CA SER A 118 4.09 -13.22 1.17
C SER A 118 4.98 -13.04 -0.06
N TYR A 119 4.41 -12.72 -1.23
CA TYR A 119 5.18 -12.50 -2.45
C TYR A 119 6.14 -11.31 -2.32
N PHE A 120 5.62 -10.16 -1.90
CA PHE A 120 6.45 -8.97 -1.73
C PHE A 120 7.40 -9.10 -0.55
N TYR A 121 7.01 -9.81 0.51
CA TYR A 121 7.91 -10.15 1.60
C TYR A 121 9.14 -10.92 1.09
N CYS A 122 8.94 -12.00 0.34
CA CYS A 122 10.04 -12.77 -0.25
C CYS A 122 10.90 -11.95 -1.22
N THR A 123 10.30 -10.99 -1.92
CA THR A 123 10.97 -10.20 -2.96
C THR A 123 11.70 -8.99 -2.38
N LEU A 124 11.22 -8.44 -1.27
CA LEU A 124 11.65 -7.17 -0.64
C LEU A 124 11.91 -7.34 0.87
N PHE A 125 12.57 -8.45 1.22
CA PHE A 125 12.78 -9.05 2.56
C PHE A 125 12.98 -8.09 3.75
N HIS A 126 13.63 -6.94 3.57
CA HIS A 126 13.98 -6.03 4.68
C HIS A 126 13.02 -4.86 4.90
N VAL A 127 12.06 -4.66 4.00
CA VAL A 127 11.31 -3.40 3.93
C VAL A 127 9.79 -3.64 3.87
N ASP A 128 9.40 -4.85 3.51
CA ASP A 128 8.03 -5.19 3.16
C ASP A 128 7.03 -4.99 4.32
N THR A 129 7.30 -5.55 5.50
CA THR A 129 6.36 -5.52 6.62
C THR A 129 6.03 -4.10 7.09
N VAL A 130 7.04 -3.23 7.20
CA VAL A 130 6.83 -1.82 7.59
C VAL A 130 6.05 -1.09 6.50
N CYS A 131 6.36 -1.33 5.23
CA CYS A 131 5.66 -0.68 4.13
C CYS A 131 4.20 -1.11 4.04
N TRP A 132 3.86 -2.36 4.36
CA TRP A 132 2.46 -2.78 4.49
C TRP A 132 1.75 -2.09 5.65
N LEU A 133 2.39 -1.95 6.81
CA LEU A 133 1.81 -1.22 7.93
C LEU A 133 1.56 0.25 7.58
N VAL A 134 2.52 0.90 6.92
CA VAL A 134 2.36 2.28 6.40
C VAL A 134 1.26 2.35 5.35
N ALA A 135 1.15 1.38 4.45
CA ALA A 135 0.07 1.31 3.46
C ALA A 135 -1.31 1.22 4.14
N PHE A 136 -1.44 0.42 5.20
CA PHE A 136 -2.67 0.34 5.98
C PHE A 136 -2.98 1.67 6.69
N CYS A 137 -1.99 2.36 7.25
CA CYS A 137 -2.17 3.71 7.79
C CYS A 137 -2.61 4.72 6.73
N ILE A 138 -2.10 4.64 5.49
CA ILE A 138 -2.54 5.50 4.38
C ILE A 138 -4.03 5.27 4.10
N ILE A 139 -4.48 4.01 4.09
CA ILE A 139 -5.91 3.68 3.91
C ILE A 139 -6.74 4.16 5.10
N ASP A 140 -6.25 4.02 6.33
CA ASP A 140 -6.93 4.52 7.53
C ASP A 140 -7.09 6.06 7.47
N LYS A 141 -6.06 6.79 7.01
CA LYS A 141 -6.17 8.24 6.78
C LYS A 141 -7.23 8.58 5.72
N LEU A 142 -7.34 7.79 4.65
CA LEU A 142 -8.39 7.98 3.65
C LEU A 142 -9.78 7.79 4.27
N HIS A 143 -9.95 6.75 5.08
CA HIS A 143 -11.18 6.49 5.81
C HIS A 143 -11.52 7.64 6.76
N LEU A 144 -10.59 8.08 7.62
CA LEU A 144 -10.79 9.20 8.54
C LEU A 144 -11.16 10.50 7.82
N ARG A 145 -10.46 10.83 6.72
CA ARG A 145 -10.79 11.99 5.87
C ARG A 145 -12.20 11.90 5.30
N HIS A 146 -12.60 10.70 4.86
CA HIS A 146 -13.93 10.44 4.36
C HIS A 146 -14.98 10.63 5.47
N SER A 147 -14.80 10.01 6.64
CA SER A 147 -15.72 10.10 7.78
C SER A 147 -15.89 11.53 8.28
N VAL A 148 -14.81 12.30 8.42
CA VAL A 148 -14.86 13.72 8.80
C VAL A 148 -15.65 14.53 7.77
N ARG A 149 -15.38 14.32 6.48
CA ARG A 149 -16.11 15.01 5.40
C ARG A 149 -17.60 14.65 5.41
N SER A 150 -17.92 13.38 5.60
CA SER A 150 -19.29 12.86 5.67
C SER A 150 -20.05 13.49 6.84
N TYR A 151 -19.43 13.52 8.03
CA TYR A 151 -19.99 14.14 9.23
C TYR A 151 -20.27 15.64 9.04
N LEU A 152 -19.29 16.39 8.51
CA LEU A 152 -19.44 17.84 8.26
C LEU A 152 -20.53 18.14 7.22
N SER A 153 -20.64 17.30 6.18
CA SER A 153 -21.66 17.46 5.12
C SER A 153 -23.07 17.17 5.64
N SER A 154 -23.21 16.22 6.56
CA SER A 154 -24.49 15.86 7.19
C SER A 154 -24.98 16.88 8.22
N SER A 155 -24.08 17.67 8.81
CA SER A 155 -24.39 18.63 9.90
C SER A 155 -25.00 19.97 9.45
N ALA A 156 -25.36 20.14 8.17
CA ALA A 156 -26.13 21.29 7.62
C ALA A 156 -25.58 22.73 7.80
N ALA A 157 -24.49 22.96 8.55
CA ALA A 157 -23.85 24.28 8.67
C ALA A 157 -22.81 24.56 7.55
N PHE A 158 -22.35 23.51 6.87
CA PHE A 158 -21.48 23.58 5.70
C PHE A 158 -22.14 22.83 4.54
N SER A 159 -23.27 23.33 4.05
CA SER A 159 -23.61 23.16 2.63
C SER A 159 -22.56 23.93 1.85
N ASP A 160 -21.35 23.38 1.79
CA ASP A 160 -20.29 23.94 1.00
C ASP A 160 -20.76 23.81 -0.45
N GLY A 161 -21.21 24.94 -0.99
CA GLY A 161 -21.41 25.14 -2.42
C GLY A 161 -20.11 25.05 -3.20
N SER A 162 -19.15 24.23 -2.74
CA SER A 162 -17.91 23.92 -3.43
C SER A 162 -18.20 22.99 -4.60
N LYS A 163 -18.77 23.61 -5.63
CA LYS A 163 -18.45 23.40 -7.05
C LYS A 163 -16.93 23.55 -7.36
N GLY A 164 -16.05 23.26 -6.40
CA GLY A 164 -14.66 23.70 -6.38
C GLY A 164 -13.64 22.65 -5.95
N ARG A 165 -14.04 21.43 -5.55
CA ARG A 165 -13.09 20.32 -5.52
C ARG A 165 -13.13 19.63 -6.88
N LEU A 166 -12.01 19.72 -7.61
CA LEU A 166 -11.80 19.09 -8.91
C LEU A 166 -11.95 17.56 -8.88
N PHE A 167 -11.92 16.92 -7.70
CA PHE A 167 -11.92 15.46 -7.59
C PHE A 167 -12.94 14.92 -6.55
N PRO A 168 -13.63 13.82 -6.89
CA PRO A 168 -14.54 13.14 -5.96
C PRO A 168 -13.78 12.58 -4.74
N PRO A 169 -14.44 12.41 -3.59
CA PRO A 169 -13.84 11.72 -2.45
C PRO A 169 -13.46 10.29 -2.83
N PHE A 170 -12.28 9.84 -2.41
CA PHE A 170 -11.86 8.45 -2.59
C PHE A 170 -12.79 7.50 -1.84
N ARG A 171 -13.19 6.42 -2.49
CA ARG A 171 -13.93 5.31 -1.90
C ARG A 171 -13.20 4.01 -2.14
N PHE A 172 -13.20 3.15 -1.14
CA PHE A 172 -12.56 1.85 -1.19
C PHE A 172 -13.52 0.80 -1.76
N HIS A 173 -13.26 0.33 -2.97
CA HIS A 173 -14.04 -0.72 -3.61
C HIS A 173 -13.46 -2.09 -3.25
N VAL A 174 -14.26 -2.96 -2.63
CA VAL A 174 -13.80 -4.30 -2.22
C VAL A 174 -13.36 -5.14 -3.42
N ALA A 175 -13.97 -4.93 -4.59
CA ALA A 175 -13.62 -5.59 -5.85
C ALA A 175 -12.25 -5.17 -6.43
N ASN A 176 -11.64 -4.12 -5.85
CA ASN A 176 -10.36 -3.54 -6.23
C ASN A 176 -9.38 -3.59 -5.05
N SER A 177 -9.52 -4.57 -4.15
CA SER A 177 -8.70 -4.64 -2.95
C SER A 177 -7.23 -4.86 -3.30
N TRP A 178 -6.95 -5.68 -4.33
CA TRP A 178 -5.57 -5.93 -4.76
C TRP A 178 -4.92 -4.67 -5.30
N SER A 179 -5.59 -3.97 -6.20
CA SER A 179 -5.05 -2.75 -6.82
C SER A 179 -4.85 -1.64 -5.80
N SER A 180 -5.84 -1.40 -4.95
CA SER A 180 -5.80 -0.33 -3.95
C SER A 180 -4.69 -0.57 -2.91
N LEU A 181 -4.54 -1.82 -2.45
CA LEU A 181 -3.50 -2.20 -1.50
C LEU A 181 -2.12 -2.14 -2.11
N PHE A 182 -1.93 -2.66 -3.33
CA PHE A 182 -0.65 -2.58 -4.04
C PHE A 182 -0.23 -1.12 -4.25
N VAL A 183 -1.15 -0.24 -4.64
CA VAL A 183 -0.84 1.17 -4.85
C VAL A 183 -0.51 1.87 -3.53
N ALA A 184 -1.27 1.62 -2.45
CA ALA A 184 -0.95 2.15 -1.13
C ALA A 184 0.45 1.70 -0.67
N TYR A 185 0.82 0.46 -0.96
CA TYR A 185 2.15 -0.09 -0.71
C TYR A 185 3.23 0.60 -1.56
N CYS A 186 2.98 0.85 -2.85
CA CYS A 186 3.88 1.63 -3.70
C CYS A 186 4.12 3.05 -3.16
N ILE A 187 3.05 3.71 -2.68
CA ILE A 187 3.15 5.05 -2.06
C ILE A 187 3.97 4.96 -0.78
N ALA A 188 3.75 3.93 0.05
CA ALA A 188 4.52 3.70 1.26
C ALA A 188 6.02 3.59 0.93
N LEU A 189 6.40 2.75 -0.04
CA LEU A 189 7.78 2.61 -0.49
C LEU A 189 8.38 3.92 -1.01
N LYS A 190 7.64 4.69 -1.81
CA LYS A 190 8.12 5.97 -2.38
C LYS A 190 8.36 7.05 -1.33
N TRP A 191 7.51 7.10 -0.31
CA TRP A 191 7.50 8.21 0.65
C TRP A 191 8.27 7.94 1.94
N HIS A 192 8.45 6.67 2.29
CA HIS A 192 8.99 6.26 3.59
C HIS A 192 10.34 5.55 3.52
N LEU A 193 10.90 5.40 2.32
CA LEU A 193 12.26 4.90 2.13
C LEU A 193 13.25 5.97 1.72
N ASP A 194 14.50 5.76 2.11
CA ASP A 194 15.62 6.65 1.77
C ASP A 194 16.08 6.50 0.30
N PHE A 195 15.59 5.49 -0.41
CA PHE A 195 15.92 5.25 -1.82
C PHE A 195 14.67 5.33 -2.71
N SER A 196 14.87 5.81 -3.93
CA SER A 196 13.79 5.98 -4.90
C SER A 196 13.35 4.63 -5.47
N VAL A 197 12.14 4.19 -5.11
CA VAL A 197 11.48 3.04 -5.75
C VAL A 197 10.47 3.55 -6.76
N THR A 198 10.59 3.17 -8.03
CA THR A 198 9.62 3.55 -9.05
C THR A 198 8.42 2.60 -9.04
N LEU A 199 7.25 3.10 -9.44
CA LEU A 199 6.07 2.25 -9.65
C LEU A 199 6.36 1.16 -10.68
N GLN A 200 7.05 1.53 -11.77
CA GLN A 200 7.42 0.61 -12.83
C GLN A 200 8.26 -0.57 -12.29
N TYR A 201 9.25 -0.30 -11.44
CA TYR A 201 10.06 -1.37 -10.83
C TYR A 201 9.19 -2.37 -10.06
N LEU A 202 8.27 -1.90 -9.23
CA LEU A 202 7.39 -2.79 -8.46
C LEU A 202 6.43 -3.59 -9.33
N VAL A 203 5.99 -3.01 -10.45
CA VAL A 203 5.13 -3.68 -11.41
C VAL A 203 5.90 -4.74 -12.22
N GLU A 204 7.17 -4.48 -12.55
CA GLU A 204 8.07 -5.44 -13.22
C GLU A 204 8.36 -6.67 -12.36
N LEU A 205 8.26 -6.55 -11.02
CA LEU A 205 8.34 -7.69 -10.11
C LEU A 205 7.11 -8.60 -10.23
N LEU A 206 5.93 -8.09 -10.60
CA LEU A 206 4.71 -8.91 -10.60
C LEU A 206 4.84 -10.10 -11.58
N PRO A 207 4.29 -11.28 -11.22
CA PRO A 207 4.32 -12.49 -12.06
C PRO A 207 3.34 -12.37 -13.24
N LYS A 208 3.66 -11.48 -14.17
CA LYS A 208 2.81 -11.01 -15.27
C LYS A 208 3.64 -10.85 -16.53
N ASN A 209 2.99 -10.93 -17.69
CA ASN A 209 3.69 -10.63 -18.94
C ASN A 209 3.87 -9.10 -19.12
N ALA A 210 4.77 -8.68 -20.01
CA ALA A 210 5.12 -7.28 -20.18
C ALA A 210 3.93 -6.38 -20.58
N GLU A 211 2.98 -6.91 -21.35
CA GLU A 211 1.78 -6.17 -21.77
C GLU A 211 0.84 -5.95 -20.57
N GLU A 212 0.61 -6.98 -19.78
CA GLU A 212 -0.17 -6.90 -18.54
C GLU A 212 0.49 -5.97 -17.52
N GLN A 213 1.82 -6.02 -17.39
CA GLN A 213 2.59 -5.12 -16.54
C GLN A 213 2.43 -3.66 -16.96
N LEU A 214 2.50 -3.36 -18.27
CA LEU A 214 2.27 -2.00 -18.77
C LEU A 214 0.85 -1.51 -18.43
N HIS A 215 -0.15 -2.38 -18.56
CA HIS A 215 -1.53 -2.05 -18.21
C HIS A 215 -1.68 -1.80 -16.70
N ILE A 216 -1.10 -2.66 -15.86
CA ILE A 216 -1.05 -2.49 -14.39
C ILE A 216 -0.40 -1.17 -14.03
N CYS A 217 0.71 -0.82 -14.66
CA CYS A 217 1.46 0.39 -14.35
C CYS A 217 0.60 1.64 -14.60
N LYS A 218 -0.10 1.70 -15.73
CA LYS A 218 -1.02 2.81 -16.06
C LYS A 218 -2.18 2.92 -15.07
N ALA A 219 -2.88 1.80 -14.83
CA ALA A 219 -4.00 1.77 -13.89
C ALA A 219 -3.55 2.13 -12.46
N SER A 220 -2.39 1.64 -12.04
CA SER A 220 -1.82 1.93 -10.72
C SER A 220 -1.46 3.41 -10.56
N ALA A 221 -0.96 4.06 -11.61
CA ALA A 221 -0.65 5.49 -11.59
C ALA A 221 -1.91 6.36 -11.44
N GLU A 222 -3.03 5.97 -12.06
CA GLU A 222 -4.32 6.65 -11.89
C GLU A 222 -4.85 6.52 -10.46
N VAL A 223 -4.82 5.30 -9.90
CA VAL A 223 -5.24 5.06 -8.50
C VAL A 223 -4.31 5.78 -7.53
N GLU A 224 -3.00 5.82 -7.80
CA GLU A 224 -2.02 6.54 -6.99
C GLU A 224 -2.39 8.04 -6.91
N LEU A 225 -2.69 8.63 -8.07
CA LEU A 225 -3.08 10.04 -8.15
C LEU A 225 -4.38 10.31 -7.38
N GLN A 226 -5.37 9.41 -7.44
CA GLN A 226 -6.61 9.52 -6.67
C GLN A 226 -6.35 9.48 -5.16
N ILE A 227 -5.51 8.54 -4.68
CA ILE A 227 -5.14 8.45 -3.26
C ILE A 227 -4.42 9.73 -2.81
N LEU A 228 -3.45 10.20 -3.62
CA LEU A 228 -2.69 11.41 -3.31
C LEU A 228 -3.60 12.64 -3.24
N TRP A 229 -4.50 12.83 -4.19
CA TRP A 229 -5.45 13.94 -4.17
C TRP A 229 -6.43 13.86 -3.01
N ALA A 230 -6.95 12.67 -2.68
CA ALA A 230 -7.85 12.50 -1.56
C ALA A 230 -7.21 12.83 -0.20
N LEU A 231 -5.88 12.70 -0.10
CA LEU A 231 -5.10 13.06 1.08
C LEU A 231 -4.50 14.47 1.04
N ASP A 232 -4.75 15.25 -0.02
CA ASP A 232 -4.07 16.53 -0.29
C ASP A 232 -2.54 16.38 -0.25
N PHE A 233 -2.02 15.27 -0.80
CA PHE A 233 -0.61 14.86 -0.77
C PHE A 233 -0.02 14.64 0.64
N ARG A 234 -0.85 14.58 1.68
CA ARG A 234 -0.41 14.31 3.07
C ARG A 234 -0.35 12.81 3.36
N VAL A 235 0.57 12.11 2.69
CA VAL A 235 0.79 10.66 2.84
C VAL A 235 1.87 10.28 3.85
N ALA A 236 2.50 11.27 4.49
CA ALA A 236 3.45 11.01 5.56
C ALA A 236 2.73 10.35 6.75
N VAL A 237 3.15 9.14 7.09
CA VAL A 237 2.76 8.37 8.27
C VAL A 237 3.88 8.46 9.31
N LYS A 238 3.51 8.77 10.55
CA LYS A 238 4.44 8.77 11.70
C LYS A 238 4.46 7.41 12.38
N ARG A 239 5.51 7.16 13.17
CA ARG A 239 5.65 5.92 13.94
C ARG A 239 4.48 5.71 14.91
N GLU A 240 4.01 6.78 15.54
CA GLU A 240 2.91 6.72 16.50
C GLU A 240 1.62 6.24 15.82
N GLU A 241 1.36 6.66 14.58
CA GLU A 241 0.19 6.24 13.81
C GLU A 241 0.25 4.74 13.46
N VAL A 242 1.44 4.21 13.18
CA VAL A 242 1.64 2.77 12.98
C VAL A 242 1.41 1.99 14.28
N GLN A 243 1.92 2.51 15.40
CA GLN A 243 1.76 1.89 16.71
C GLN A 243 0.28 1.87 17.14
N GLU A 244 -0.43 2.99 16.98
CA GLU A 244 -1.86 3.11 17.27
C GLU A 244 -2.69 2.14 16.42
N LEU A 245 -2.38 2.01 15.12
CA LEU A 245 -3.01 1.03 14.24
C LEU A 245 -2.81 -0.41 14.75
N MET A 246 -1.57 -0.75 15.11
CA MET A 246 -1.24 -2.08 15.62
C MET A 246 -1.95 -2.36 16.95
N ASP A 247 -1.94 -1.40 17.88
CA ASP A 247 -2.55 -1.57 19.21
C ASP A 247 -4.08 -1.63 19.15
N ALA A 248 -4.71 -0.94 18.20
CA ALA A 248 -6.16 -0.97 18.03
C ALA A 248 -6.67 -2.28 17.40
N PHE A 249 -5.91 -2.89 16.49
CA PHE A 249 -6.41 -3.97 15.65
C PHE A 249 -5.70 -5.32 15.82
N LEU A 250 -4.50 -5.38 16.38
CA LEU A 250 -3.77 -6.63 16.59
C LEU A 250 -3.86 -7.12 18.04
N LYS A 251 -3.80 -8.45 18.20
CA LYS A 251 -3.59 -9.06 19.51
C LYS A 251 -2.11 -8.91 19.91
N PRO A 252 -1.78 -8.97 21.21
CA PRO A 252 -0.39 -8.87 21.68
C PRO A 252 0.57 -9.82 20.97
N GLU A 253 0.16 -11.07 20.72
CA GLU A 253 1.01 -12.09 20.09
C GLU A 253 1.26 -11.80 18.60
N GLU A 254 0.25 -11.27 17.92
CA GLU A 254 0.34 -10.85 16.51
C GLU A 254 1.25 -9.62 16.39
N ARG A 255 1.14 -8.68 17.32
CA ARG A 255 1.98 -7.49 17.41
C ARG A 255 3.44 -7.88 17.64
N ASP A 256 3.71 -8.78 18.58
CA ASP A 256 5.07 -9.24 18.89
C ASP A 256 5.70 -10.01 17.71
N ALA A 257 4.90 -10.67 16.86
CA ALA A 257 5.39 -11.26 15.62
C ALA A 257 5.87 -10.18 14.62
N LEU A 258 5.05 -9.15 14.38
CA LEU A 258 5.43 -8.06 13.47
C LEU A 258 6.60 -7.24 14.00
N VAL A 259 6.61 -6.89 15.30
CA VAL A 259 7.71 -6.12 15.89
C VAL A 259 9.04 -6.86 15.74
N ARG A 260 9.08 -8.17 16.00
CA ARG A 260 10.29 -8.97 15.81
C ARG A 260 10.77 -8.96 14.36
N CYS A 261 9.86 -9.03 13.40
CA CYS A 261 10.18 -8.94 11.98
C CYS A 261 10.78 -7.58 11.60
N ILE A 262 10.28 -6.50 12.20
CA ILE A 262 10.75 -5.15 11.90
C ILE A 262 12.10 -4.85 12.59
N THR A 263 12.32 -5.38 13.80
CA THR A 263 13.54 -5.13 14.59
C THR A 263 14.68 -6.13 14.37
N GLY A 264 14.40 -7.26 13.71
CA GLY A 264 15.34 -8.36 13.51
C GLY A 264 16.30 -8.13 12.36
#